data_AF-A0A7V9SUZ8-F1
#
_entry.id   AF-A0A7V9SUZ8-F1
#
_cell.length_a   1.000
_cell.length_b   1.000
_cell.length_c   1.000
_cell.angle_alpha   90.00
_cell.angle_beta   90.00
_cell.angle_gamma   90.00
#
_symmetry.space_group_name_H-M   'P 1'
#
loop_
_entity.id
_entity.type
_entity.pdbx_description
1 polymer ?
#
loop_
_entity_poly.entity_id
_entity_poly.type
_entity_poly.pdbx_seq_one_letter_code
_entity_poly.pdbx_strand_id
1 'polypeptide(L)'
;MSRIVGDHNADVFTGLAILVGAFSGERFVPAERVQGIWPDRVELDLTSAEVQELPKHEEAPTVRWQPGALGGIFSRIFGGRRRP
;
A
#
# COMPACT_ATOMS: atom_id res chain seq x y z
N MET A 1 -16.62 2.73 -1.02
CA MET A 1 -15.78 3.60 -1.88
C MET A 1 -14.49 2.85 -2.17
N SER A 2 -14.05 2.83 -3.43
CA SER A 2 -12.78 2.22 -3.87
C SER A 2 -11.91 3.31 -4.50
N ARG A 3 -10.60 3.25 -4.25
CA ARG A 3 -9.62 4.19 -4.80
C ARG A 3 -8.58 3.41 -5.60
N ILE A 4 -8.30 3.88 -6.82
CA ILE A 4 -7.23 3.34 -7.65
C ILE A 4 -5.90 3.89 -7.14
N VAL A 5 -4.94 3.03 -6.90
CA VAL A 5 -3.58 3.40 -6.47
C VAL A 5 -2.63 3.07 -7.61
N GLY A 6 -2.01 4.09 -8.19
CA GLY A 6 -0.96 3.97 -9.20
C GLY A 6 0.28 4.74 -8.75
N ASP A 7 1.47 4.24 -9.10
CA ASP A 7 2.69 5.04 -9.00
C ASP A 7 2.55 6.23 -9.96
N HIS A 8 2.73 7.45 -9.46
CA HIS A 8 2.58 8.66 -10.25
C HIS A 8 3.68 8.82 -11.32
N ASN A 9 4.77 8.03 -11.24
CA ASN A 9 5.88 8.03 -12.18
C ASN A 9 5.87 6.86 -13.17
N ALA A 10 5.08 5.81 -12.92
CA ALA A 10 4.94 4.69 -13.81
C ALA A 10 3.46 4.61 -14.21
N ASP A 11 3.16 4.82 -15.49
CA ASP A 11 1.80 4.67 -16.03
C ASP A 11 1.38 3.18 -16.05
N VAL A 12 1.38 2.57 -14.87
CA VAL A 12 1.27 1.13 -14.63
C VAL A 12 0.28 0.93 -13.51
N PHE A 13 -0.78 0.18 -13.82
CA PHE A 13 -1.76 -0.25 -12.85
C PHE A 13 -1.17 -1.32 -11.94
N THR A 14 -1.00 -1.01 -10.65
CA THR A 14 -0.41 -1.93 -9.65
C THR A 14 -1.46 -2.63 -8.79
N GLY A 15 -2.66 -2.05 -8.68
CA GLY A 15 -3.74 -2.63 -7.88
C GLY A 15 -4.79 -1.62 -7.41
N LEU A 16 -5.56 -2.02 -6.41
CA LEU A 16 -6.67 -1.25 -5.83
C LEU A 16 -6.54 -1.13 -4.32
N ALA A 17 -6.80 0.05 -3.78
CA ALA A 17 -7.12 0.20 -2.36
C ALA A 17 -8.64 0.10 -2.16
N ILE A 18 -9.06 -0.85 -1.33
CA ILE A 18 -10.48 -1.10 -1.04
C ILE A 18 -10.77 -0.95 0.45
N LEU A 19 -11.93 -0.41 0.79
CA LEU A 19 -12.44 -0.35 2.16
C LEU A 19 -13.28 -1.60 2.45
N VAL A 20 -12.88 -2.38 3.45
CA VAL A 20 -13.58 -3.62 3.84
C VAL A 20 -14.42 -3.36 5.09
N GLY A 21 -15.62 -2.79 4.92
CA GLY A 21 -16.47 -2.35 6.04
C GLY A 21 -16.04 -1.00 6.64
N ALA A 22 -16.90 -0.42 7.48
CA ALA A 22 -16.79 1.00 7.89
C ALA A 22 -15.61 1.34 8.82
N PHE A 23 -15.02 0.36 9.51
CA PHE A 23 -14.03 0.60 10.58
C PHE A 23 -12.68 -0.12 10.40
N SER A 24 -12.48 -0.90 9.34
CA SER A 24 -11.30 -1.80 9.24
C SER A 24 -10.08 -1.19 8.55
N GLY A 25 -10.21 0.00 7.97
CA GLY A 25 -9.17 0.66 7.16
C GLY A 25 -9.08 0.10 5.72
N GLU A 26 -8.27 0.73 4.88
CA GLU A 26 -8.06 0.28 3.51
C GLU A 26 -7.23 -1.00 3.44
N ARG A 27 -7.46 -1.80 2.40
CA ARG A 27 -6.74 -3.03 2.06
C ARG A 27 -6.26 -2.92 0.63
N PHE A 28 -5.04 -3.39 0.37
CA PHE A 28 -4.47 -3.37 -0.98
C PHE A 28 -4.73 -4.70 -1.68
N VAL A 29 -5.33 -4.62 -2.85
CA VAL A 29 -5.54 -5.76 -3.76
C VAL A 29 -4.56 -5.60 -4.92
N PRO A 30 -3.63 -6.55 -5.11
CA PRO A 30 -2.68 -6.49 -6.21
C PRO A 30 -3.40 -6.72 -7.56
N ALA A 31 -2.90 -6.11 -8.64
CA ALA A 31 -3.51 -6.16 -9.96
C ALA A 31 -3.72 -7.59 -10.49
N GLU A 32 -2.85 -8.53 -10.14
CA GLU A 32 -2.93 -9.94 -10.52
C GLU A 32 -4.17 -10.64 -9.97
N ARG A 33 -4.79 -10.08 -8.92
CA ARG A 33 -6.03 -10.58 -8.31
C ARG A 33 -7.26 -9.77 -8.74
N VAL A 34 -7.11 -8.82 -9.66
CA VAL A 34 -8.22 -8.09 -10.27
C VAL A 34 -8.59 -8.80 -11.57
N GLN A 35 -9.74 -9.46 -11.61
CA GLN A 35 -10.19 -10.18 -12.80
C GLN A 35 -10.78 -9.22 -13.85
N GLY A 36 -11.39 -8.13 -13.40
CA GLY A 36 -11.89 -7.10 -14.31
C GLY A 36 -12.47 -5.88 -13.62
N ILE A 37 -12.51 -4.78 -14.38
CA ILE A 37 -13.05 -3.50 -13.96
C ILE A 37 -14.09 -3.09 -15.01
N TRP A 38 -15.33 -2.87 -14.58
CA TRP A 38 -16.45 -2.42 -15.39
C TRP A 38 -17.02 -1.11 -14.82
N PRO A 39 -17.85 -0.38 -15.59
CA PRO A 39 -18.43 0.88 -15.12
C PRO A 39 -19.18 0.79 -13.78
N ASP A 40 -19.77 -0.37 -13.48
CA ASP A 40 -20.63 -0.59 -12.31
C ASP A 40 -20.01 -1.49 -11.23
N ARG A 41 -18.90 -2.21 -11.52
CA ARG A 41 -18.31 -3.17 -10.58
C ARG A 41 -16.84 -3.49 -10.85
N VAL A 42 -16.20 -4.06 -9.84
CA VAL A 42 -14.87 -4.69 -9.93
C VAL A 42 -15.01 -6.13 -9.49
N GLU A 43 -14.40 -7.05 -10.23
CA GLU A 43 -14.36 -8.47 -9.90
C GLU A 43 -12.94 -8.84 -9.46
N LEU A 44 -12.84 -9.55 -8.34
CA LEU A 44 -11.60 -9.96 -7.72
C LEU A 44 -11.53 -11.48 -7.67
N ASP A 45 -10.33 -12.03 -7.83
CA ASP A 45 -10.03 -13.44 -7.58
C ASP A 45 -9.84 -13.70 -6.08
N LEU A 46 -10.80 -13.25 -5.26
CA LEU A 46 -10.76 -13.33 -3.81
C LEU A 46 -12.16 -13.48 -3.24
N THR A 47 -12.28 -14.37 -2.26
CA THR A 47 -13.46 -14.48 -1.40
C THR A 47 -13.51 -13.33 -0.39
N SER A 48 -14.70 -13.09 0.17
CA SER A 48 -14.90 -12.06 1.21
C SER A 48 -14.04 -12.32 2.46
N ALA A 49 -13.78 -13.59 2.80
CA ALA A 49 -12.91 -13.95 3.92
C ALA A 49 -11.44 -13.59 3.61
N GLU A 50 -10.94 -13.95 2.42
CA GLU A 50 -9.57 -13.61 2.02
C GLU A 50 -9.34 -12.10 1.93
N VAL A 51 -10.35 -11.34 1.51
CA VAL A 51 -10.31 -9.87 1.51
C VAL A 51 -10.14 -9.30 2.92
N GLN A 52 -10.73 -9.91 3.95
CA GLN A 52 -10.58 -9.47 5.34
C GLN A 52 -9.19 -9.77 5.91
N GLU A 53 -8.55 -10.83 5.42
CA GLU A 53 -7.20 -11.26 5.81
C GLU A 53 -6.09 -10.49 5.10
N LEU A 54 -6.40 -9.70 4.06
CA LEU A 54 -5.43 -8.84 3.41
C LEU A 54 -4.74 -7.90 4.42
N PRO A 55 -3.45 -7.59 4.23
CA PRO A 55 -2.77 -6.62 5.06
C PRO A 55 -3.40 -5.24 4.91
N LYS A 56 -3.42 -4.46 6.00
CA LYS A 56 -3.79 -3.04 5.97
C LYS A 56 -2.93 -2.34 4.94
N HIS A 57 -3.57 -1.61 4.02
CA HIS A 57 -2.86 -0.70 3.16
C HIS A 57 -2.48 0.51 3.99
N GLU A 58 -1.22 0.56 4.42
CA GLU A 58 -0.61 1.78 4.89
C GLU A 58 -0.01 2.46 3.67
N GLU A 59 -0.49 3.67 3.35
CA GLU A 59 0.10 4.50 2.30
C GLU A 59 1.60 4.60 2.62
N ALA A 60 2.44 3.96 1.81
CA ALA A 60 3.87 3.96 2.07
C ALA A 60 4.32 5.42 2.15
N PRO A 61 5.12 5.81 3.17
CA PRO A 61 5.61 7.17 3.24
C PRO A 61 6.30 7.47 1.90
N THR A 62 5.93 8.56 1.24
CA THR A 62 6.51 8.97 -0.05
C THR A 62 8.01 9.20 0.15
N VAL A 63 8.82 8.17 -0.06
CA VAL A 63 10.28 8.29 0.02
C VAL A 63 10.75 8.77 -1.35
N ARG A 64 11.04 10.07 -1.45
CA ARG A 64 11.73 10.61 -2.62
C ARG A 64 13.15 10.07 -2.62
N TRP A 65 13.44 9.13 -3.53
CA TRP A 65 14.80 8.66 -3.76
C TRP A 65 15.68 9.83 -4.23
N GLN A 66 16.81 10.04 -3.56
CA GLN A 66 17.84 11.00 -3.97
C GLN A 66 19.16 10.23 -4.17
N PRO A 67 19.84 10.37 -5.32
CA PRO A 67 21.15 9.77 -5.52
C PRO A 67 22.13 10.34 -4.48
N GLY A 68 22.71 9.47 -3.65
CA GLY A 68 23.62 9.83 -2.55
C GLY A 68 23.05 9.65 -1.13
N ALA A 69 21.77 9.31 -0.97
CA ALA A 69 21.14 9.10 0.35
C ALA A 69 21.45 7.71 0.95
N LEU A 70 22.73 7.35 1.09
CA LEU A 70 23.17 6.28 1.97
C LEU A 70 23.30 6.85 3.39
N GLY A 71 22.22 6.97 4.16
CA GLY A 71 22.38 7.43 5.55
C GLY A 71 21.14 7.56 6.46
N GLY A 72 19.93 7.60 5.93
CA GLY A 72 18.76 7.96 6.75
C GLY A 72 18.34 6.94 7.81
N ILE A 73 18.61 5.65 7.59
CA ILE A 73 18.04 4.58 8.42
C ILE A 73 19.02 4.12 9.51
N PHE A 74 20.33 4.15 9.25
CA PHE A 74 21.34 3.69 10.23
C PHE A 74 21.52 4.65 11.42
N SER A 75 21.20 5.94 11.26
CA SER A 75 21.44 6.93 12.33
C SER A 75 20.45 6.85 13.50
N ARG A 76 19.30 6.16 13.35
CA ARG A 76 18.29 6.02 14.42
C ARG A 76 18.54 4.84 15.35
N ILE A 77 19.32 3.84 14.91
CA ILE A 77 19.53 2.60 15.67
C ILE A 77 20.82 2.65 16.52
N PHE A 78 21.81 3.49 16.17
CA PHE A 78 23.09 3.59 16.91
C PHE A 78 23.20 4.72 17.95
N GLY A 79 22.15 5.49 18.20
CA GLY A 79 22.15 6.63 19.15
C GLY A 79 21.94 6.23 20.62
N GLY A 80 22.62 5.20 21.13
CA GLY A 80 22.55 4.75 22.51
C GLY A 80 23.62 5.38 23.43
N ARG A 81 23.16 6.04 24.51
CA ARG A 81 23.88 6.44 25.75
C ARG A 81 25.10 7.35 25.63
N ARG A 82 24.92 8.60 26.08
CA ARG A 82 25.81 9.24 27.08
C ARG A 82 24.97 9.99 28.11
N ARG A 83 24.98 9.50 29.36
CA ARG A 83 24.53 10.22 30.56
C ARG A 83 25.67 11.13 31.04
N PRO A 84 25.41 12.32 31.59
CA PRO A 84 26.28 12.89 32.62
C PRO A 84 26.11 12.14 33.96
#